data_AF-A0A7R9LLT8-F1
#
_entry.id   AF-A0A7R9LLT8-F1
#
_cell.length_a   1.000
_cell.length_b   1.000
_cell.length_c   1.000
_cell.angle_alpha   90.00
_cell.angle_beta   90.00
_cell.angle_gamma   90.00
#
_symmetry.space_group_name_H-M   'P 1'
#
loop_
_entity.id
_entity.type
_entity.pdbx_description
1 polymer ?
#
loop_
_entity_poly.entity_id
_entity_poly.type
_entity_poly.pdbx_seq_one_letter_code
_entity_poly.pdbx_strand_id
1 'polypeptide(L)'
;TAVPVTKPGEFKGKIWVVLAAGGVDWKNYSIHANLYHAYQMFRGNGIPEENIIVMHYDDIAYNTQNPSKGKVFNKFNGSDVYYGVPKHYTGEYVTPDNFLDILKGDEGLSQNGKWPVVNSGPDDHIFVYFIDHGSH
;
A
#
# COMPACT_ATOMS: atom_id res chain seq x y z
N THR A 1 26.08 10.35 5.19
CA THR A 1 26.31 9.49 6.38
C THR A 1 25.73 8.13 6.07
N ALA A 2 26.45 7.02 6.32
CA ALA A 2 25.94 5.68 6.05
C ALA A 2 24.82 5.34 7.04
N VAL A 3 23.70 4.80 6.55
CA VAL A 3 22.65 4.25 7.42
C VAL A 3 23.25 3.02 8.10
N PRO A 4 23.31 2.95 9.44
CA PRO A 4 23.81 1.77 10.12
C PRO A 4 22.91 0.58 9.79
N VAL A 5 23.50 -0.50 9.25
CA VAL A 5 22.78 -1.75 9.07
C VAL A 5 22.68 -2.44 10.42
N THR A 6 21.48 -2.53 10.97
CA THR A 6 21.20 -3.25 12.22
C THR A 6 21.48 -4.74 12.04
N LYS A 7 22.14 -5.37 13.01
CA LYS A 7 22.41 -6.82 12.94
C LYS A 7 21.10 -7.61 13.06
N PRO A 8 20.99 -8.80 12.46
CA PRO A 8 19.84 -9.68 12.66
C PRO A 8 19.62 -9.93 14.17
N GLY A 9 18.44 -9.56 14.69
CA GLY A 9 18.07 -9.68 16.11
C GLY A 9 18.27 -8.43 16.97
N GLU A 10 18.86 -7.35 16.44
CA GLU A 10 19.00 -6.06 17.17
C GLU A 10 17.89 -5.05 16.84
N PHE A 11 17.06 -5.31 15.82
CA PHE A 11 15.98 -4.40 15.45
C PHE A 11 14.87 -4.42 16.51
N LYS A 12 14.69 -3.28 17.20
CA LYS A 12 13.68 -3.07 18.24
C LYS A 12 12.53 -2.17 17.81
N GLY A 13 12.63 -1.56 16.62
CA GLY A 13 11.60 -0.69 16.07
C GLY A 13 10.44 -1.45 15.44
N LYS A 14 9.51 -0.70 14.88
CA LYS A 14 8.44 -1.18 13.99
C LYS A 14 8.88 -1.04 12.54
N ILE A 15 8.42 -1.97 11.70
CA ILE A 15 8.46 -1.78 10.25
C ILE A 15 7.12 -1.22 9.82
N TRP A 16 7.15 -0.03 9.21
CA TRP A 16 6.04 0.61 8.52
C TRP A 16 6.15 0.35 7.03
N VAL A 17 5.00 0.17 6.39
CA VAL A 17 4.91 -0.11 4.95
C VAL A 17 3.88 0.84 4.35
N VAL A 18 4.29 1.57 3.30
CA VAL A 18 3.38 2.40 2.49
C VAL A 18 3.31 1.80 1.10
N LEU A 19 2.12 1.36 0.69
CA LEU A 19 1.84 0.80 -0.62
C LEU A 19 0.94 1.76 -1.39
N ALA A 20 1.39 2.22 -2.56
CA ALA A 20 0.67 3.18 -3.39
C ALA A 20 0.58 2.74 -4.86
N ALA A 21 -0.63 2.81 -5.43
CA ALA A 21 -0.91 2.56 -6.84
C ALA A 21 -1.63 3.77 -7.46
N GLY A 22 -1.06 4.34 -8.54
CA GLY A 22 -1.62 5.52 -9.21
C GLY A 22 -2.57 5.24 -10.38
N GLY A 23 -2.61 3.99 -10.87
CA GLY A 23 -3.42 3.62 -12.04
C GLY A 23 -4.93 3.60 -11.78
N VAL A 24 -5.72 3.91 -12.81
CA VAL A 24 -7.21 3.86 -12.81
C VAL A 24 -7.71 3.04 -14.00
N ASP A 25 -8.87 2.40 -13.86
CA ASP A 25 -9.55 1.54 -14.81
C ASP A 25 -8.88 0.18 -15.07
N TRP A 26 -9.65 -0.70 -15.69
CA TRP A 26 -9.28 -2.08 -16.01
C TRP A 26 -7.96 -2.24 -16.77
N LYS A 27 -7.60 -1.29 -17.63
CA LYS A 27 -6.31 -1.31 -18.37
C LYS A 27 -5.10 -1.33 -17.43
N ASN A 28 -5.26 -0.85 -16.21
CA ASN A 28 -4.24 -0.77 -15.17
C ASN A 28 -4.36 -1.90 -14.13
N TYR A 29 -5.02 -3.01 -14.48
CA TYR A 29 -5.18 -4.19 -13.62
C TYR A 29 -3.88 -4.63 -12.94
N SER A 30 -2.78 -4.70 -13.70
CA SER A 30 -1.49 -5.19 -13.20
C SER A 30 -0.89 -4.29 -12.12
N ILE A 31 -1.10 -2.97 -12.19
CA ILE A 31 -0.64 -2.00 -11.20
C ILE A 31 -1.26 -2.33 -9.84
N HIS A 32 -2.58 -2.51 -9.81
CA HIS A 32 -3.31 -2.86 -8.59
C HIS A 32 -3.01 -4.27 -8.10
N ALA A 33 -2.97 -5.26 -9.02
CA ALA A 33 -2.67 -6.64 -8.66
C ALA A 33 -1.28 -6.78 -8.02
N ASN A 34 -0.29 -6.01 -8.48
CA ASN A 34 1.06 -5.98 -7.90
C ASN A 34 1.04 -5.39 -6.49
N LEU A 35 0.32 -4.29 -6.27
CA LEU A 35 0.15 -3.70 -4.94
C LEU A 35 -0.53 -4.67 -3.97
N TYR A 36 -1.60 -5.34 -4.38
CA TYR A 36 -2.29 -6.34 -3.56
C TYR A 36 -1.38 -7.52 -3.22
N HIS A 37 -0.58 -7.98 -4.18
CA HIS A 37 0.40 -9.03 -3.93
C HIS A 37 1.48 -8.58 -2.92
N ALA A 38 1.95 -7.34 -3.01
CA ALA A 38 2.88 -6.77 -2.02
C ALA A 38 2.25 -6.74 -0.62
N TYR A 39 0.97 -6.34 -0.50
CA TYR A 39 0.24 -6.40 0.77
C TYR A 39 0.23 -7.82 1.35
N GLN A 40 -0.16 -8.83 0.56
CA GLN A 40 -0.16 -10.23 1.02
C GLN A 40 1.23 -10.71 1.44
N MET A 41 2.28 -10.30 0.73
CA MET A 41 3.66 -10.60 1.09
C MET A 41 4.03 -10.03 2.46
N PHE A 42 3.72 -8.75 2.73
CA PHE A 42 4.04 -8.13 4.02
C PHE A 42 3.23 -8.74 5.17
N ARG A 43 1.93 -8.99 4.98
CA ARG A 43 1.10 -9.68 5.98
C ARG A 43 1.60 -11.11 6.24
N GLY A 44 1.96 -11.85 5.18
CA GLY A 44 2.50 -13.20 5.28
C GLY A 44 3.86 -13.28 5.98
N ASN A 45 4.63 -12.19 6.00
CA ASN A 45 5.90 -12.08 6.72
C ASN A 45 5.75 -11.43 8.11
N GLY A 46 4.52 -11.29 8.61
CA GLY A 46 4.27 -10.88 10.00
C GLY A 46 4.25 -9.38 10.25
N ILE A 47 4.23 -8.53 9.20
CA ILE A 47 4.03 -7.09 9.40
C ILE A 47 2.59 -6.85 9.88
N PRO A 48 2.38 -6.23 11.06
CA PRO A 48 1.04 -5.93 11.58
C PRO A 48 0.24 -5.05 10.62
N GLU A 49 -1.08 -5.23 10.56
CA GLU A 49 -1.92 -4.51 9.59
C GLU A 49 -1.92 -3.01 9.87
N GLU A 50 -1.89 -2.64 11.14
CA GLU A 50 -1.83 -1.26 11.61
C GLU A 50 -0.56 -0.52 11.16
N ASN A 51 0.47 -1.25 10.71
CA ASN A 51 1.70 -0.69 10.19
C ASN A 51 1.74 -0.65 8.65
N ILE A 52 0.69 -1.09 7.95
CA ILE A 52 0.63 -1.10 6.49
C ILE A 52 -0.44 -0.11 6.02
N ILE A 53 -0.02 0.92 5.31
CA ILE A 53 -0.90 1.92 4.72
C ILE A 53 -1.03 1.64 3.23
N VAL A 54 -2.26 1.63 2.71
CA VAL A 54 -2.58 1.22 1.35
C VAL A 54 -3.38 2.30 0.64
N MET A 55 -2.86 2.74 -0.49
CA MET A 55 -3.44 3.78 -1.32
C MET A 55 -3.59 3.26 -2.75
N HIS A 56 -4.83 3.09 -3.20
CA HIS A 56 -5.14 2.50 -4.50
C HIS A 56 -6.57 2.88 -4.91
N TYR A 57 -6.87 2.96 -6.20
CA TYR A 57 -8.18 3.45 -6.64
C TYR A 57 -9.39 2.55 -6.28
N ASP A 58 -9.16 1.25 -6.01
CA ASP A 58 -10.17 0.23 -5.65
C ASP A 58 -11.26 -0.07 -6.72
N ASP A 59 -10.93 0.08 -7.99
CA ASP A 59 -11.87 -0.07 -9.11
C ASP A 59 -11.70 -1.39 -9.91
N ILE A 60 -10.77 -2.26 -9.51
CA ILE A 60 -10.43 -3.48 -10.24
C ILE A 60 -11.28 -4.70 -9.83
N ALA A 61 -11.44 -4.96 -8.52
CA ALA A 61 -12.07 -6.19 -8.04
C ALA A 61 -13.52 -6.33 -8.51
N TYR A 62 -14.25 -5.22 -8.62
CA TYR A 62 -15.64 -5.19 -9.07
C TYR A 62 -15.83 -4.54 -10.45
N ASN A 63 -14.74 -4.23 -11.16
CA ASN A 63 -14.80 -3.68 -12.52
C ASN A 63 -15.72 -4.53 -13.41
N THR A 64 -16.54 -3.93 -14.27
CA THR A 64 -17.45 -4.65 -15.19
C THR A 64 -16.73 -5.70 -16.03
N GLN A 65 -15.48 -5.44 -16.40
CA GLN A 65 -14.63 -6.34 -17.20
C GLN A 65 -14.00 -7.49 -16.40
N ASN A 66 -14.04 -7.45 -15.06
CA ASN A 66 -13.51 -8.55 -14.24
C ASN A 66 -14.44 -9.78 -14.31
N PRO A 67 -13.99 -10.91 -14.88
CA PRO A 67 -14.79 -12.14 -14.91
C PRO A 67 -14.93 -12.80 -13.53
N SER A 68 -14.04 -12.47 -12.58
CA SER A 68 -14.02 -12.99 -11.22
C SER A 68 -14.29 -11.87 -10.21
N LYS A 69 -15.54 -11.42 -10.14
CA LYS A 69 -15.96 -10.31 -9.25
C LYS A 69 -15.52 -10.54 -7.80
N GLY A 70 -14.96 -9.51 -7.20
CA GLY A 70 -14.45 -9.52 -5.83
C GLY A 70 -13.08 -10.19 -5.68
N LYS A 71 -12.45 -10.65 -6.75
CA LYS A 71 -11.11 -11.27 -6.72
C LYS A 71 -10.16 -10.59 -7.70
N VAL A 72 -8.88 -10.55 -7.33
CA VAL A 72 -7.81 -10.05 -8.19
C VAL A 72 -6.64 -11.02 -8.12
N PHE A 73 -5.99 -11.28 -9.25
CA PHE A 73 -4.92 -12.29 -9.35
C PHE A 73 -3.67 -11.63 -9.91
N ASN A 74 -2.52 -11.89 -9.30
CA ASN A 74 -1.24 -11.33 -9.77
C ASN A 74 -0.46 -12.27 -10.72
N LYS A 75 -0.88 -13.52 -10.85
CA LYS A 75 -0.29 -14.52 -11.75
C LYS A 75 -1.34 -15.48 -12.27
N PHE A 76 -1.05 -16.12 -13.41
CA PHE A 76 -1.90 -17.17 -13.97
C PHE A 76 -2.07 -18.32 -12.96
N ASN A 77 -3.31 -18.77 -12.74
CA ASN A 77 -3.68 -19.76 -11.72
C ASN A 77 -3.17 -19.44 -10.30
N GLY A 78 -2.99 -18.16 -9.98
CA GLY A 78 -2.64 -17.69 -8.64
C GLY A 78 -3.83 -17.73 -7.67
N SER A 79 -3.53 -17.52 -6.39
CA SER A 79 -4.54 -17.21 -5.39
C SER A 79 -5.06 -15.78 -5.59
N ASP A 80 -6.26 -15.51 -5.06
CA ASP A 80 -6.75 -14.14 -4.90
C ASP A 80 -5.76 -13.34 -4.03
N VAL A 81 -5.43 -12.12 -4.45
CA VAL A 81 -4.57 -11.21 -3.69
C VAL A 81 -5.34 -10.02 -3.11
N TYR A 82 -6.60 -9.82 -3.48
CA TYR A 82 -7.40 -8.68 -3.04
C TYR A 82 -7.98 -8.82 -1.63
N TYR A 83 -8.19 -10.05 -1.15
CA TYR A 83 -8.79 -10.29 0.16
C TYR A 83 -8.03 -9.58 1.28
N GLY A 84 -8.76 -8.95 2.20
CA GLY A 84 -8.19 -8.29 3.38
C GLY A 84 -7.38 -7.02 3.11
N VAL A 85 -7.20 -6.60 1.85
CA VAL A 85 -6.49 -5.35 1.53
C VAL A 85 -7.27 -4.16 2.12
N PRO A 86 -6.66 -3.33 2.99
CA PRO A 86 -7.32 -2.16 3.55
C PRO A 86 -7.62 -1.09 2.51
N LYS A 87 -8.73 -0.37 2.72
CA LYS A 87 -9.18 0.73 1.86
C LYS A 87 -8.91 2.07 2.52
N HIS A 88 -7.63 2.34 2.82
CA HIS A 88 -7.26 3.56 3.54
C HIS A 88 -7.46 4.80 2.67
N TYR A 89 -6.90 4.81 1.45
CA TYR A 89 -7.06 5.89 0.49
C TYR A 89 -7.50 5.32 -0.86
N THR A 90 -8.75 5.59 -1.25
CA THR A 90 -9.35 5.06 -2.48
C THR A 90 -10.02 6.12 -3.33
N GLY A 91 -10.21 5.83 -4.62
CA GLY A 91 -10.88 6.74 -5.56
C GLY A 91 -10.21 8.12 -5.62
N GLU A 92 -11.01 9.17 -5.43
CA GLU A 92 -10.55 10.57 -5.48
C GLU A 92 -9.47 10.93 -4.44
N TYR A 93 -9.25 10.09 -3.43
CA TYR A 93 -8.24 10.33 -2.39
C TYR A 93 -6.86 9.76 -2.72
N VAL A 94 -6.73 9.13 -3.90
CA VAL A 94 -5.43 8.74 -4.45
C VAL A 94 -4.76 9.97 -5.07
N THR A 95 -4.23 10.87 -4.24
CA THR A 95 -3.60 12.14 -4.66
C THR A 95 -2.15 12.25 -4.19
N PRO A 96 -1.28 13.00 -4.90
CA PRO A 96 0.09 13.24 -4.46
C PRO A 96 0.19 13.87 -3.06
N ASP A 97 -0.71 14.80 -2.72
CA ASP A 97 -0.73 15.46 -1.41
C ASP A 97 -0.98 14.46 -0.28
N ASN A 98 -2.00 13.61 -0.42
CA ASN A 98 -2.28 12.56 0.56
C ASN A 98 -1.11 11.57 0.69
N PHE A 99 -0.47 11.22 -0.43
CA PHE A 99 0.72 10.37 -0.38
C PHE A 99 1.86 11.00 0.41
N LEU A 100 2.12 12.30 0.23
CA LEU A 100 3.14 13.02 0.97
C LEU A 100 2.79 13.13 2.46
N ASP A 101 1.52 13.33 2.79
CA ASP A 101 1.09 13.47 4.18
C ASP A 101 1.16 12.14 4.94
N ILE A 102 0.83 11.02 4.29
CA ILE A 102 1.09 9.67 4.82
C ILE A 102 2.56 9.54 5.23
N LEU A 103 3.50 9.98 4.37
CA LEU A 103 4.93 9.87 4.64
C LEU A 103 5.42 10.83 5.73
N LYS A 104 4.82 12.02 5.83
CA LYS A 104 5.14 13.00 6.88
C LYS A 104 4.56 12.63 8.24
N GLY A 105 3.59 11.72 8.29
CA GLY A 105 2.79 11.51 9.50
C GLY A 105 1.87 12.69 9.78
N ASP A 106 1.46 13.44 8.75
CA ASP A 106 0.63 14.63 8.91
C ASP A 106 -0.87 14.27 8.81
N GLU A 107 -1.57 14.36 9.93
CA GLU A 107 -3.00 14.07 9.99
C GLU A 107 -3.87 15.22 9.43
N GLY A 108 -3.28 16.38 9.12
CA GLY A 108 -3.98 17.63 8.80
C GLY A 108 -4.88 17.59 7.55
N LEU A 109 -4.64 16.66 6.63
CA LEU A 109 -5.51 16.40 5.46
C LEU A 109 -6.18 15.02 5.47
N SER A 110 -5.84 14.15 6.44
CA SER A 110 -6.67 12.97 6.72
C SER A 110 -8.05 13.49 7.12
N GLN A 111 -9.15 12.95 6.58
CA GLN A 111 -10.50 13.43 6.87
C GLN A 111 -10.85 13.39 8.37
N ASN A 112 -10.41 14.40 9.16
CA ASN A 112 -10.48 14.44 10.61
C ASN A 112 -9.95 13.15 11.31
N GLY A 113 -8.77 12.66 10.92
CA GLY A 113 -8.15 11.47 11.56
C GLY A 113 -8.73 10.12 11.12
N LYS A 114 -9.55 10.09 10.06
CA LYS A 114 -10.19 8.86 9.57
C LYS A 114 -9.23 7.92 8.83
N TRP A 115 -8.12 8.44 8.30
CA TRP A 115 -7.19 7.64 7.49
C TRP A 115 -5.80 7.58 8.13
N PRO A 116 -5.15 6.41 8.12
CA PRO A 116 -3.87 6.23 8.77
C PRO A 116 -2.74 6.91 8.00
N VAL A 117 -1.85 7.55 8.75
CA VAL A 117 -0.56 8.07 8.30
C VAL A 117 0.56 7.32 8.99
N VAL A 118 1.80 7.42 8.49
CA VAL A 118 2.95 6.78 9.14
C VAL A 118 3.20 7.47 10.48
N ASN A 119 3.13 6.69 11.58
CA ASN A 119 3.42 7.18 12.92
C ASN A 119 4.68 6.50 13.47
N SER A 120 5.80 6.73 12.78
CA SER A 120 7.08 6.08 13.04
C SER A 120 7.93 6.81 14.09
N GLY A 121 8.58 6.04 14.97
CA GLY A 121 9.63 6.53 15.87
C GLY A 121 11.03 6.59 15.21
N PRO A 122 12.05 7.08 15.94
CA PRO A 122 13.42 7.22 15.41
C PRO A 122 14.13 5.88 15.12
N ASP A 123 13.66 4.79 15.71
CA ASP A 123 14.21 3.44 15.53
C ASP A 123 13.40 2.60 14.53
N ASP A 124 12.30 3.14 14.00
CA ASP A 124 11.42 2.44 13.07
C ASP A 124 12.00 2.49 11.64
N HIS A 125 11.67 1.48 10.85
CA HIS A 125 11.98 1.45 9.43
C HIS A 125 10.72 1.70 8.61
N ILE A 126 10.85 2.48 7.54
CA ILE A 126 9.75 2.72 6.60
C ILE A 126 10.14 2.11 5.25
N PHE A 127 9.29 1.23 4.74
CA PHE A 127 9.36 0.73 3.38
C PHE A 127 8.27 1.40 2.53
N VAL A 128 8.64 1.92 1.37
CA VAL A 128 7.71 2.56 0.44
C VAL A 128 7.73 1.83 -0.89
N TYR A 129 6.56 1.40 -1.35
CA TYR A 129 6.36 0.82 -2.67
C TYR A 129 5.32 1.62 -3.44
N PHE A 130 5.77 2.27 -4.50
CA PHE A 130 4.92 2.97 -5.45
C PHE A 130 4.95 2.24 -6.79
N ILE A 131 3.78 2.06 -7.39
CA ILE A 131 3.65 1.52 -8.73
C ILE A 131 2.62 2.31 -9.55
N ASP A 132 3.07 2.86 -10.67
CA ASP A 132 2.24 3.46 -11.69
C ASP A 132 3.06 3.62 -12.98
N HIS A 133 2.47 4.22 -14.00
CA HIS A 133 3.19 4.85 -15.09
C HIS A 133 4.01 6.05 -14.59
N GLY A 134 5.06 6.40 -15.34
CA GLY A 134 5.88 7.59 -15.08
C GLY A 134 6.19 8.31 -16.38
N SER A 135 6.41 9.62 -16.28
CA SER A 135 6.94 10.46 -17.35
C SER A 135 8.18 11.21 -16.87
N HIS A 136 8.92 11.78 -17.82
CA HIS A 136 10.05 12.68 -17.62
C HIS A 136 9.60 14.15 -17.56
#